data_AF-A0A3D6E1J5-F1
#
_entry.id   AF-A0A3D6E1J5-F1
#
_cell.length_a   1.000
_cell.length_b   1.000
_cell.length_c   1.000
_cell.angle_alpha   90.00
_cell.angle_beta   90.00
_cell.angle_gamma   90.00
#
_symmetry.space_group_name_H-M   'P 1'
#
loop_
_entity.id
_entity.type
_entity.pdbx_description
1 polymer ?
#
loop_
_entity_poly.entity_id
_entity_poly.type
_entity_poly.pdbx_seq_one_letter_code
_entity_poly.pdbx_strand_id
1 'polypeptide(L)'
;MTRIRILADVTLDGQRHAPDALLDVSPELAAQLVAGGNADDHPDAVAHCLAQGAVPDAIGVAAPDAVDAGNAPKTTRRKKA
;
A
#
# COMPACT_ATOMS: atom_id res chain seq x y z
N MET A 1 6.78 0.10 14.58
CA MET A 1 6.35 -0.46 13.29
C MET A 1 6.06 -1.93 13.50
N THR A 2 4.94 -2.40 13.00
CA THR A 2 4.48 -3.79 13.07
C THR A 2 4.44 -4.34 11.66
N ARG A 3 5.01 -5.53 11.47
CA ARG A 3 4.99 -6.22 10.19
C ARG A 3 3.76 -7.10 10.11
N ILE A 4 3.00 -6.93 9.04
CA ILE A 4 1.78 -7.70 8.79
C ILE A 4 1.80 -8.32 7.40
N ARG A 5 1.17 -9.47 7.26
CA ARG A 5 0.82 -10.07 5.97
C ARG A 5 -0.59 -9.60 5.59
N ILE A 6 -0.77 -9.20 4.34
CA ILE A 6 -2.08 -8.91 3.78
C ILE A 6 -2.79 -10.20 3.36
N LEU A 7 -4.05 -10.37 3.77
CA LEU A 7 -4.84 -11.57 3.48
C LEU A 7 -5.73 -11.42 2.23
N ALA A 8 -6.06 -10.19 1.85
CA ALA A 8 -6.94 -9.87 0.74
C ALA A 8 -6.46 -8.60 0.03
N ASP A 9 -6.94 -8.35 -1.19
CA ASP A 9 -6.65 -7.08 -1.87
C ASP A 9 -7.11 -5.88 -1.02
N VAL A 10 -6.16 -5.08 -0.56
CA VAL A 10 -6.44 -3.86 0.21
C VAL A 10 -5.86 -2.64 -0.48
N THR A 11 -6.53 -1.49 -0.32
CA THR A 11 -5.98 -0.21 -0.75
C THR A 11 -5.62 0.61 0.48
N LEU A 12 -4.34 0.92 0.64
CA LEU A 12 -3.79 1.74 1.71
C LEU A 12 -3.06 2.93 1.08
N ASP A 13 -3.28 4.14 1.58
CA ASP A 13 -2.65 5.37 1.07
C ASP A 13 -2.75 5.55 -0.46
N GLY A 14 -3.84 5.05 -1.07
CA GLY A 14 -4.07 5.08 -2.52
C GLY A 14 -3.30 4.04 -3.33
N GLN A 15 -2.49 3.19 -2.68
CA GLN A 15 -1.79 2.07 -3.28
C GLN A 15 -2.54 0.76 -3.01
N ARG A 16 -2.65 -0.08 -4.04
CA ARG A 16 -3.25 -1.41 -3.91
C ARG A 16 -2.16 -2.41 -3.54
N HIS A 17 -2.40 -3.16 -2.47
CA HIS A 17 -1.54 -4.24 -2.02
C HIS A 17 -2.22 -5.58 -2.28
N ALA A 18 -1.47 -6.47 -2.92
CA ALA A 18 -1.93 -7.82 -3.21
C ALA A 18 -1.99 -8.66 -1.92
N PRO A 19 -2.78 -9.75 -1.92
CA PRO A 19 -2.64 -10.80 -0.91
C PRO A 19 -1.19 -11.27 -0.81
N ASP A 20 -0.77 -11.67 0.39
CA ASP A 20 0.59 -12.10 0.75
C ASP A 20 1.67 -11.01 0.68
N ALA A 21 1.29 -9.78 0.36
CA ALA A 21 2.18 -8.63 0.53
C ALA A 21 2.52 -8.46 2.02
N LEU A 22 3.78 -8.16 2.29
CA LEU A 22 4.27 -7.82 3.63
C LEU A 22 4.36 -6.31 3.75
N LEU A 23 3.70 -5.76 4.77
CA LEU A 23 3.73 -4.32 5.04
C LEU A 23 4.27 -4.04 6.44
N ASP A 24 5.13 -3.05 6.56
CA ASP A 24 5.56 -2.45 7.82
C ASP A 24 4.71 -1.19 8.07
N VAL A 25 3.78 -1.27 9.02
CA VAL A 25 2.78 -0.23 9.34
C VAL A 25 2.87 0.22 10.80
N SER A 26 2.11 1.26 11.19
CA SER A 26 1.95 1.60 12.60
C SER A 26 1.18 0.50 13.36
N PRO A 27 1.42 0.30 14.67
CA PRO A 27 0.67 -0.67 15.46
C PRO A 27 -0.85 -0.42 15.47
N GLU A 28 -1.28 0.85 15.47
CA GLU A 28 -2.72 1.16 15.43
C GLU A 28 -3.35 0.75 14.09
N LEU A 29 -2.64 0.94 12.97
CA LEU A 29 -3.11 0.52 11.65
C LEU A 29 -3.11 -1.00 11.51
N ALA A 30 -2.07 -1.68 12.01
CA ALA A 30 -2.01 -3.14 12.05
C ALA A 30 -3.22 -3.72 12.81
N ALA A 31 -3.52 -3.19 14.00
CA ALA A 31 -4.64 -3.65 14.81
C ALA A 31 -5.99 -3.49 14.09
N GLN A 32 -6.18 -2.37 13.37
CA GLN A 32 -7.39 -2.14 12.57
C GLN A 32 -7.53 -3.12 11.40
N LEU A 33 -6.43 -3.40 10.70
CA LEU A 33 -6.42 -4.33 9.56
C LEU A 33 -6.65 -5.78 10.01
N VAL A 34 -6.03 -6.19 11.12
CA VAL A 34 -6.23 -7.52 11.73
C VAL A 34 -7.67 -7.66 12.24
N ALA A 35 -8.20 -6.66 12.96
CA ALA A 35 -9.58 -6.67 13.43
C ALA A 35 -10.61 -6.72 12.28
N GLY A 36 -10.28 -6.09 11.14
CA GLY A 36 -11.08 -6.15 9.93
C GLY A 36 -10.93 -7.43 9.11
N GLY A 37 -10.07 -8.37 9.52
CA GLY A 37 -9.80 -9.62 8.80
C GLY A 37 -9.03 -9.43 7.48
N ASN A 38 -8.39 -8.28 7.29
CA ASN A 38 -7.64 -7.96 6.08
C ASN A 38 -6.14 -8.25 6.17
N ALA A 39 -5.64 -8.46 7.39
CA ALA A 39 -4.23 -8.72 7.65
C ALA A 39 -4.03 -9.75 8.77
N ASP A 40 -2.83 -10.32 8.80
CA ASP A 40 -2.33 -11.25 9.80
C ASP A 40 -0.96 -10.78 10.29
N ASP A 41 -0.85 -10.52 11.60
CA ASP A 41 0.39 -10.10 12.26
C ASP A 41 1.15 -11.26 12.90
N HIS A 42 0.70 -12.51 12.69
CA HIS A 42 1.34 -13.68 13.26
C HIS A 42 2.76 -13.87 12.71
N PRO A 43 3.77 -14.11 13.56
CA PRO A 43 5.17 -14.21 13.14
C PRO A 43 5.41 -15.32 12.10
N ASP A 44 4.70 -16.44 12.19
CA ASP A 44 4.82 -17.53 11.21
C ASP A 44 4.29 -17.15 9.82
N ALA A 45 3.21 -16.37 9.76
CA ALA A 45 2.65 -15.89 8.50
C ALA A 45 3.63 -14.93 7.81
N VAL A 46 4.26 -14.04 8.60
CA VAL A 46 5.30 -13.14 8.12
C VAL A 46 6.54 -13.92 7.65
N ALA A 47 7.01 -14.90 8.43
CA ALA A 47 8.15 -15.73 8.07
C ALA A 47 7.89 -16.55 6.80
N HIS A 48 6.66 -17.04 6.60
CA HIS A 48 6.27 -17.77 5.40
C HIS A 48 6.39 -16.90 4.15
N CYS A 49 5.84 -15.68 4.17
CA CYS A 49 5.94 -14.75 3.04
C CYS A 49 7.40 -14.36 2.77
N LEU A 50 8.21 -14.13 3.81
CA LEU A 50 9.65 -13.87 3.65
C LEU A 50 10.37 -15.06 2.97
N ALA A 51 10.04 -16.29 3.37
CA ALA A 51 10.60 -17.50 2.77
C ALA A 51 10.20 -17.68 1.30
N GLN A 52 9.06 -17.13 0.88
CA GLN A 52 8.62 -17.09 -0.52
C GLN A 52 9.25 -15.93 -1.33
N GLY A 53 10.05 -15.08 -0.69
CA GLY A 53 10.71 -13.95 -1.33
C GLY A 53 9.90 -12.65 -1.32
N ALA A 54 8.83 -12.56 -0.52
CA ALA A 54 8.13 -11.30 -0.31
C ALA A 54 9.06 -10.26 0.31
N VAL A 55 9.03 -9.04 -0.24
CA VAL A 55 9.81 -7.91 0.28
C VAL A 55 8.89 -7.03 1.11
N PRO A 56 9.20 -6.78 2.39
CA PRO A 56 8.40 -5.87 3.21
C PRO A 56 8.42 -4.45 2.64
N ASP A 57 7.24 -3.88 2.46
CA ASP A 57 7.07 -2.49 2.05
C ASP A 57 6.68 -1.62 3.25
N ALA A 58 7.32 -0.46 3.41
CA ALA A 58 7.09 0.41 4.55
C ALA A 58 5.98 1.42 4.23
N ILE A 59 4.82 1.24 4.85
CA ILE A 59 3.73 2.21 4.81
C ILE A 59 3.99 3.23 5.90
N GLY A 60 4.75 4.26 5.55
CA GLY A 60 4.88 5.47 6.37
C GLY A 60 3.75 6.43 6.04
N VAL A 61 3.11 7.01 7.07
CA VAL A 61 2.20 8.16 6.96
C VAL A 61 2.70 9.07 5.83
N ALA A 62 1.95 9.11 4.73
CA ALA A 62 2.38 9.69 3.48
C ALA A 62 3.10 11.03 3.70
N ALA A 63 4.29 11.16 3.13
CA ALA A 63 4.72 12.47 2.68
C ALA A 63 3.67 12.90 1.63
N PRO A 64 2.89 13.97 1.87
CA PRO A 64 1.89 14.42 0.92
C PRO A 64 2.63 15.08 -0.24
N ASP A 65 3.01 14.36 -1.29
CA ASP A 65 3.27 14.92 -2.64
C ASP A 65 3.74 13.84 -3.62
N ALA A 66 2.79 13.18 -4.29
CA ALA A 66 3.01 12.63 -5.63
C ALA A 66 1.67 12.58 -6.38
N VAL A 67 0.99 13.72 -6.45
CA VAL A 67 0.03 13.95 -7.55
C VAL A 67 0.85 14.08 -8.84
N ASP A 68 0.98 12.98 -9.58
CA ASP A 68 1.40 13.02 -10.97
C ASP A 68 0.35 13.79 -11.79
N ALA A 69 0.49 15.12 -11.81
CA ALA A 69 -0.22 15.99 -12.73
C ALA A 69 0.41 15.84 -14.13
N GLY A 70 0.29 14.65 -14.70
CA GLY A 70 1.06 14.20 -15.86
C GLY A 70 0.25 13.74 -17.06
N ASN A 71 -1.08 13.91 -17.11
CA ASN A 71 -1.82 13.61 -18.35
C ASN A 71 -3.07 14.49 -18.55
N ALA A 72 -2.84 15.77 -18.82
CA ALA A 72 -3.85 16.62 -19.45
C ALA A 72 -3.65 16.60 -20.98
N PRO A 73 -4.67 16.30 -21.80
CA PRO A 73 -4.56 16.37 -23.24
C PRO A 73 -4.29 17.81 -23.68
N LYS A 74 -3.22 18.04 -24.45
CA LYS A 74 -2.87 19.35 -25.01
C LYS A 74 -3.98 19.84 -25.95
N THR A 75 -4.89 20.68 -25.43
CA THR A 75 -5.78 21.52 -26.24
C THR A 75 -5.31 22.96 -26.14
N THR A 76 -4.67 23.46 -27.20
CA THR A 76 -4.39 24.89 -27.38
C THR A 76 -4.91 25.37 -28.74
N ARG A 77 -6.16 25.84 -28.68
CA ARG A 77 -6.66 27.15 -29.15
C ARG A 77 -6.27 27.62 -30.57
N ARG A 78 -7.28 27.64 -31.46
CA ARG A 78 -7.28 28.33 -32.76
C ARG A 78 -6.81 29.79 -32.64
N LYS A 79 -5.86 30.20 -33.48
CA LYS A 79 -5.52 31.60 -33.74
C LYS A 79 -6.41 32.10 -34.88
N LYS A 80 -7.21 33.14 -34.63
CA LYS A 80 -7.85 33.96 -35.67
C LYS A 80 -6.74 34.72 -36.41
N ALA A 81 -6.78 34.67 -37.74
CA ALA A 81 -6.24 35.67 -38.64
C ALA A 81 -7.31 35.90 -39.71
#